data_AF-A0A4S2MBD4-F1
#
_entry.id   AF-A0A4S2MBD4-F1
#
_cell.length_a   1.000
_cell.length_b   1.000
_cell.length_c   1.000
_cell.angle_alpha   90.00
_cell.angle_beta   90.00
_cell.angle_gamma   90.00
#
_symmetry.space_group_name_H-M   'P 1'
#
loop_
_entity.id
_entity.type
_entity.pdbx_description
1 polymer ?
#
loop_
_entity_poly.entity_id
_entity_poly.type
_entity_poly.pdbx_seq_one_letter_code
_entity_poly.pdbx_strand_id
1 'polypeptide(L)'
;MAHSLHYSTAFRRRWALQSLITIQKLCFTSNSESTVLHGFAGGGIILGNHGKRLTPALAYIDQTYLSGSVHDNLTNYKLFQRIRDTEIFYSTFEQNQFAVAVSPLPVTSCKNLRVSPDEVENPMDVVSRNSVRRCIGMGVHALQRRGTREILVDPCGDAEVAAEGAYLAAFVYDELKSVARQTIKPHITCYTNHLASSSSSGASVKEDMLAAWQRGRILAMSQNLARKWMEMPANYLSPSAFAQQAASVFDGMSQVRTNIRSSEWCREHRLNGLLSVGAGSRRHVAFVEIIYEGDPARCKNHVALVGKGVTFDSGGISLKRSTGMEEMRADMGGAAVVASTVYGLASLGVPVNVRAYLPLCENMPGGGAMRPGDVIRMANGLTVQVDNTDAEGRLILADALHIACKHPDFVGEEPSLIIDVATLTGAISAALGDEFTGVFSNHAASHKAAAAIWHSAEAPSSSLATETEEDIEPIEDTEDEEEVEVGLQIEQPLMRLSPARGPTLWDCLRTSATIRGDRVWNLPLLSTIPLCEQAHLADLVNVTGGSNAKKGGSGTAAAFLNFFVPRHIPWMHLDIAGVMRPDLRQGYMRKGMAGSKCIDAKPENVGCRSSPA
;
A
#
# COMPACT_ATOMS: atom_id res chain seq x y z
N MET A 1 67.24 -38.88 -1.81
CA MET A 1 66.14 -39.70 -2.36
C MET A 1 65.08 -38.72 -2.84
N ALA A 2 65.10 -38.23 -4.08
CA ALA A 2 65.04 -38.97 -5.35
C ALA A 2 63.71 -39.74 -5.49
N HIS A 3 62.73 -39.11 -6.14
CA HIS A 3 62.05 -39.72 -7.27
C HIS A 3 61.52 -38.65 -8.23
N SER A 4 61.93 -38.74 -9.49
CA SER A 4 61.44 -37.99 -10.63
C SER A 4 60.49 -38.86 -11.47
N LEU A 5 59.74 -38.22 -12.37
CA LEU A 5 59.50 -38.55 -13.80
C LEU A 5 58.33 -37.65 -14.28
N HIS A 6 58.54 -36.69 -15.20
CA HIS A 6 58.42 -36.83 -16.68
C HIS A 6 56.96 -37.08 -17.12
N TYR A 7 56.37 -36.47 -18.15
CA TYR A 7 56.81 -35.73 -19.36
C TYR A 7 55.70 -34.71 -19.75
N SER A 8 55.81 -33.70 -20.63
CA SER A 8 56.91 -33.17 -21.47
C SER A 8 56.67 -31.68 -21.81
N THR A 9 57.64 -30.98 -22.42
CA THR A 9 57.50 -29.62 -22.99
C THR A 9 57.01 -29.64 -24.44
N ALA A 10 55.89 -28.97 -24.74
CA ALA A 10 55.49 -28.57 -26.09
C ALA A 10 55.37 -27.04 -26.18
N PHE A 11 56.53 -26.38 -26.25
CA PHE A 11 56.65 -24.92 -26.18
C PHE A 11 56.46 -24.27 -27.56
N ARG A 12 55.63 -23.21 -27.62
CA ARG A 12 55.63 -22.14 -28.64
C ARG A 12 55.78 -22.54 -30.12
N ARG A 13 54.65 -22.68 -30.83
CA ARG A 13 54.48 -22.24 -32.24
C ARG A 13 53.01 -22.32 -32.69
N ARG A 14 52.24 -21.26 -32.42
CA ARG A 14 51.01 -20.85 -33.13
C ARG A 14 50.55 -19.48 -32.61
N TRP A 15 51.31 -18.46 -33.00
CA TRP A 15 50.80 -17.10 -33.11
C TRP A 15 50.43 -16.86 -34.59
N ALA A 16 49.52 -15.90 -34.81
CA ALA A 16 49.01 -15.40 -36.09
C ALA A 16 47.85 -16.18 -36.76
N LEU A 17 46.84 -15.38 -37.15
CA LEU A 17 45.77 -15.59 -38.15
C LEU A 17 44.62 -16.55 -37.81
N GLN A 18 43.55 -15.99 -37.21
CA GLN A 18 42.15 -15.92 -37.69
C GLN A 18 41.29 -15.36 -36.51
N SER A 19 41.34 -14.07 -36.18
CA SER A 19 40.57 -12.96 -36.78
C SER A 19 39.05 -13.06 -36.63
N LEU A 20 38.48 -12.05 -35.94
CA LEU A 20 37.08 -11.58 -35.94
C LEU A 20 36.02 -12.45 -35.22
N ILE A 21 35.54 -11.98 -34.05
CA ILE A 21 34.12 -11.76 -33.65
C ILE A 21 33.94 -11.71 -32.10
N THR A 22 33.39 -10.58 -31.61
CA THR A 22 32.79 -10.32 -30.26
C THR A 22 33.67 -9.99 -29.02
N ILE A 23 33.07 -9.15 -28.16
CA ILE A 23 33.37 -8.82 -26.75
C ILE A 23 34.52 -7.83 -26.50
N GLN A 24 34.21 -6.53 -26.70
CA GLN A 24 34.84 -5.46 -25.91
C GLN A 24 34.36 -5.52 -24.45
N LYS A 25 34.95 -6.42 -23.65
CA LYS A 25 35.01 -6.25 -22.19
C LYS A 25 36.15 -5.30 -21.90
N LEU A 26 35.85 -4.00 -21.78
CA LEU A 26 36.80 -3.03 -21.25
C LEU A 26 37.01 -3.30 -19.76
N CYS A 27 38.08 -4.04 -19.45
CA CYS A 27 38.64 -4.09 -18.11
C CYS A 27 39.25 -2.73 -17.80
N PHE A 28 38.57 -1.90 -17.00
CA PHE A 28 39.21 -0.77 -16.35
C PHE A 28 40.05 -1.28 -15.18
N THR A 29 41.36 -1.04 -15.28
CA THR A 29 42.30 -1.18 -14.17
C THR A 29 42.15 -0.02 -13.18
N SER A 30 42.60 -0.27 -11.95
CA SER A 30 42.42 0.52 -10.72
C SER A 30 42.61 2.05 -10.79
N ASN A 31 41.89 2.72 -9.89
CA ASN A 31 42.10 4.08 -9.37
C ASN A 31 41.59 5.28 -10.19
N SER A 32 40.27 5.41 -10.26
CA SER A 32 39.62 6.63 -9.79
C SER A 32 38.27 6.28 -9.13
N GLU A 33 37.88 7.00 -8.08
CA GLU A 33 36.52 6.92 -7.53
C GLU A 33 35.56 7.66 -8.46
N SER A 34 35.24 7.08 -9.61
CA SER A 34 34.24 7.64 -10.51
C SER A 34 32.84 7.40 -9.93
N THR A 35 32.45 8.24 -8.97
CA THR A 35 31.08 8.29 -8.45
C THR A 35 30.13 8.58 -9.60
N VAL A 36 29.35 7.58 -10.00
CA VAL A 36 28.22 7.73 -10.93
C VAL A 36 27.18 8.62 -10.24
N LEU A 37 27.26 9.93 -10.50
CA LEU A 37 26.42 10.92 -9.85
C LEU A 37 24.95 10.80 -10.29
N HIS A 38 24.73 10.57 -11.58
CA HIS A 38 23.41 10.60 -12.20
C HIS A 38 23.05 9.24 -12.83
N GLY A 39 21.77 8.91 -12.83
CA GLY A 39 21.24 7.74 -13.51
C GLY A 39 19.83 7.96 -14.04
N PHE A 40 19.41 7.10 -14.95
CA PHE A 40 18.06 7.04 -15.48
C PHE A 40 17.45 5.67 -15.21
N ALA A 41 16.24 5.61 -14.64
CA ALA A 41 15.47 4.38 -14.47
C ALA A 41 14.28 4.41 -15.43
N GLY A 42 14.19 3.46 -16.35
CA GLY A 42 13.10 3.42 -17.34
C GLY A 42 12.68 2.04 -17.82
N GLY A 43 11.54 2.06 -18.53
CA GLY A 43 10.85 0.86 -18.99
C GLY A 43 11.28 0.45 -20.39
N GLY A 44 11.95 -0.69 -20.48
CA GLY A 44 12.17 -1.38 -21.74
C GLY A 44 11.05 -2.37 -22.02
N ILE A 45 10.59 -2.42 -23.27
CA ILE A 45 9.81 -3.52 -23.85
C ILE A 45 8.38 -3.65 -23.33
N ILE A 46 7.47 -3.08 -24.11
CA ILE A 46 6.17 -3.71 -24.41
C ILE A 46 6.44 -5.05 -25.12
N LEU A 47 5.94 -6.15 -24.56
CA LEU A 47 6.00 -7.50 -25.15
C LEU A 47 4.71 -7.79 -25.94
N GLY A 48 4.73 -7.60 -27.26
CA GLY A 48 3.67 -8.03 -28.19
C GLY A 48 4.19 -9.02 -29.25
N ASN A 49 3.32 -9.55 -30.11
CA ASN A 49 3.74 -10.53 -31.12
C ASN A 49 4.64 -9.91 -32.21
N HIS A 50 4.53 -8.60 -32.43
CA HIS A 50 5.30 -7.84 -33.42
C HIS A 50 6.64 -7.25 -32.91
N GLY A 51 7.10 -7.63 -31.71
CA GLY A 51 8.45 -7.31 -31.24
C GLY A 51 8.51 -6.39 -30.03
N LYS A 52 9.70 -5.80 -29.80
CA LYS A 52 10.09 -5.12 -28.55
C LYS A 52 10.15 -3.60 -28.73
N ARG A 53 9.30 -2.83 -28.03
CA ARG A 53 9.26 -1.35 -28.13
C ARG A 53 9.77 -0.64 -26.87
N LEU A 54 10.48 0.47 -27.05
CA LEU A 54 10.86 1.41 -25.99
C LEU A 54 9.71 2.35 -25.66
N THR A 55 9.66 2.85 -24.41
CA THR A 55 8.84 4.02 -24.02
C THR A 55 9.34 5.29 -24.73
N PRO A 56 8.52 6.34 -24.88
CA PRO A 56 8.96 7.59 -25.53
C PRO A 56 10.17 8.25 -24.84
N ALA A 57 10.21 8.23 -23.51
CA ALA A 57 11.31 8.78 -22.72
C ALA A 57 12.62 7.98 -22.89
N LEU A 58 12.56 6.65 -22.81
CA LEU A 58 13.75 5.81 -23.01
C LEU A 58 14.21 5.80 -24.47
N ALA A 59 13.29 5.87 -25.45
CA ALA A 59 13.65 6.02 -26.86
C ALA A 59 14.40 7.33 -27.13
N TYR A 60 13.93 8.45 -26.57
CA TYR A 60 14.62 9.73 -26.62
C TYR A 60 16.02 9.65 -26.00
N ILE A 61 16.14 9.02 -24.83
CA ILE A 61 17.44 8.88 -24.15
C ILE A 61 18.39 7.96 -24.92
N ASP A 62 17.88 6.87 -25.48
CA ASP A 62 18.68 5.93 -26.27
C ASP A 62 19.25 6.60 -27.53
N GLN A 63 18.40 7.34 -28.25
CA GLN A 63 18.82 8.09 -29.44
C GLN A 63 19.78 9.24 -29.10
N THR A 64 19.52 9.99 -28.03
CA THR A 64 20.26 11.22 -27.70
C THR A 64 21.57 10.96 -26.96
N TYR A 65 21.61 9.97 -26.06
CA TYR A 65 22.73 9.75 -25.12
C TYR A 65 23.37 8.36 -25.20
N LEU A 66 22.77 7.39 -25.91
CA LEU A 66 23.32 6.02 -26.06
C LEU A 66 23.56 5.63 -27.53
N SER A 67 23.34 6.55 -28.47
CA SER A 67 23.49 6.32 -29.91
C SER A 67 22.72 5.10 -30.44
N GLY A 68 21.54 4.81 -29.86
CA GLY A 68 20.70 3.66 -30.23
C GLY A 68 21.13 2.31 -29.63
N SER A 69 22.11 2.28 -28.72
CA SER A 69 22.67 1.04 -28.19
C SER A 69 21.64 0.16 -27.48
N VAL A 70 20.63 0.72 -26.81
CA VAL A 70 19.55 -0.08 -26.18
C VAL A 70 18.71 -0.71 -27.27
N HIS A 71 18.25 0.05 -28.27
CA HIS A 71 17.47 -0.46 -29.40
C HIS A 71 18.22 -1.54 -30.22
N ASP A 72 19.52 -1.34 -30.45
CA ASP A 72 20.37 -2.34 -31.12
C ASP A 72 20.47 -3.62 -30.30
N ASN A 73 20.69 -3.53 -28.99
CA ASN A 73 20.73 -4.72 -28.13
C ASN A 73 19.35 -5.40 -28.05
N LEU A 74 18.25 -4.63 -28.05
CA LEU A 74 16.88 -5.17 -28.03
C LEU A 74 16.57 -6.02 -29.26
N THR A 75 17.06 -5.57 -30.41
CA THR A 75 16.85 -6.19 -31.73
C THR A 75 17.80 -7.37 -31.96
N ASN A 76 19.07 -7.25 -31.55
CA ASN A 76 20.11 -8.25 -31.82
C ASN A 76 20.25 -9.34 -30.73
N TYR A 77 19.75 -9.13 -29.50
CA TYR A 77 19.92 -10.06 -28.39
C TYR A 77 18.59 -10.48 -27.70
N LYS A 78 18.64 -11.63 -27.02
CA LYS A 78 17.64 -12.09 -26.04
C LYS A 78 17.69 -11.27 -24.74
N LEU A 79 17.67 -9.94 -24.85
CA LEU A 79 17.46 -9.02 -23.73
C LEU A 79 16.19 -9.43 -22.98
N PHE A 80 16.32 -9.58 -21.65
CA PHE A 80 15.33 -10.12 -20.70
C PHE A 80 14.89 -11.55 -21.03
N GLN A 81 15.41 -12.53 -20.27
CA GLN A 81 14.86 -13.89 -20.26
C GLN A 81 13.76 -14.03 -19.21
N ARG A 82 13.70 -13.10 -18.25
CA ARG A 82 12.72 -13.09 -17.15
C ARG A 82 12.22 -11.67 -16.91
N ILE A 83 10.98 -11.57 -16.42
CA ILE A 83 10.33 -10.33 -15.99
C ILE A 83 11.00 -9.72 -14.72
N ARG A 84 12.17 -10.23 -14.29
CA ARG A 84 12.93 -9.76 -13.11
C ARG A 84 14.36 -9.32 -13.44
N ASP A 85 14.74 -9.37 -14.71
CA ASP A 85 16.07 -8.94 -15.14
C ASP A 85 16.08 -7.39 -15.27
N THR A 86 17.17 -6.73 -14.90
CA THR A 86 17.40 -5.29 -15.14
C THR A 86 18.79 -5.15 -15.69
N GLU A 87 18.91 -4.60 -16.90
CA GLU A 87 20.20 -4.35 -17.53
C GLU A 87 20.63 -2.90 -17.34
N ILE A 88 21.95 -2.68 -17.24
CA ILE A 88 22.54 -1.36 -17.07
C ILE A 88 23.42 -1.02 -18.26
N PHE A 89 23.07 0.06 -18.95
CA PHE A 89 23.89 0.71 -19.96
C PHE A 89 24.63 1.89 -19.31
N TYR A 90 25.81 2.21 -19.80
CA TYR A 90 26.59 3.35 -19.30
C TYR A 90 26.85 4.33 -20.45
N SER A 91 26.77 5.62 -20.14
CA SER A 91 27.15 6.71 -21.05
C SER A 91 28.01 7.74 -20.34
N THR A 92 28.66 8.60 -21.13
CA THR A 92 29.36 9.79 -20.64
C THR A 92 28.87 11.00 -21.43
N PHE A 93 28.30 11.98 -20.74
CA PHE A 93 27.81 13.23 -21.32
C PHE A 93 28.29 14.40 -20.46
N GLU A 94 28.80 15.47 -21.08
CA GLU A 94 29.35 16.64 -20.39
C GLU A 94 30.33 16.27 -19.24
N GLN A 95 31.21 15.30 -19.49
CA GLN A 95 32.18 14.73 -18.53
C GLN A 95 31.57 13.94 -17.34
N ASN A 96 30.25 13.90 -17.20
CA ASN A 96 29.55 13.12 -16.19
C ASN A 96 29.25 11.69 -16.68
N GLN A 97 29.41 10.70 -15.78
CA GLN A 97 28.99 9.32 -16.04
C GLN A 97 27.51 9.13 -15.71
N PHE A 98 26.78 8.50 -16.63
CA PHE A 98 25.37 8.16 -16.48
C PHE A 98 25.20 6.64 -16.51
N ALA A 99 24.42 6.11 -15.57
CA ALA A 99 23.94 4.72 -15.60
C ALA A 99 22.44 4.69 -15.99
N VAL A 100 22.12 3.99 -17.08
CA VAL A 100 20.75 3.84 -17.60
C VAL A 100 20.27 2.42 -17.27
N ALA A 101 19.37 2.32 -16.30
CA ALA A 101 18.74 1.08 -15.87
C ALA A 101 17.47 0.81 -16.68
N VAL A 102 17.48 -0.29 -17.44
CA VAL A 102 16.36 -0.72 -18.28
C VAL A 102 15.77 -2.00 -17.70
N SER A 103 14.49 -1.95 -17.35
CA SER A 103 13.73 -3.08 -16.78
C SER A 103 12.55 -3.44 -17.68
N PRO A 104 12.09 -4.71 -17.71
CA PRO A 104 11.00 -5.15 -18.57
C PRO A 104 9.66 -4.55 -18.12
N LEU A 105 8.83 -4.12 -19.07
CA LEU A 105 7.50 -3.57 -18.82
C LEU A 105 6.41 -4.51 -19.40
N PRO A 106 6.09 -5.62 -18.70
CA PRO A 106 5.21 -6.65 -19.24
C PRO A 106 3.79 -6.11 -19.49
N VAL A 107 3.33 -6.32 -20.73
CA VAL A 107 1.94 -6.15 -21.16
C VAL A 107 1.07 -7.19 -20.46
N THR A 108 -0.13 -6.76 -20.06
CA THR A 108 -1.11 -7.66 -19.45
C THR A 108 -1.67 -8.59 -20.53
N SER A 109 -1.69 -9.91 -20.28
CA SER A 109 -2.19 -10.87 -21.28
C SER A 109 -3.63 -10.53 -21.68
N CYS A 110 -3.82 -10.19 -22.96
CA CYS A 110 -5.10 -9.71 -23.49
C CYS A 110 -6.22 -10.76 -23.55
N LYS A 111 -6.00 -11.98 -23.02
CA LYS A 111 -7.04 -13.00 -22.86
C LYS A 111 -8.29 -12.51 -22.12
N ASN A 112 -8.16 -11.50 -21.26
CA ASN A 112 -9.28 -10.90 -20.52
C ASN A 112 -9.88 -9.64 -21.19
N LEU A 113 -9.26 -9.10 -22.24
CA LEU A 113 -9.68 -7.84 -22.89
C LEU A 113 -10.42 -8.06 -24.21
N ARG A 114 -10.44 -9.28 -24.76
CA ARG A 114 -11.01 -9.65 -26.09
C ARG A 114 -10.44 -8.90 -27.31
N VAL A 115 -9.54 -7.96 -27.11
CA VAL A 115 -8.76 -7.23 -28.14
C VAL A 115 -7.36 -7.83 -28.19
N SER A 116 -6.79 -8.09 -29.36
CA SER A 116 -5.39 -8.55 -29.45
C SER A 116 -4.43 -7.46 -28.95
N PRO A 117 -3.29 -7.77 -28.29
CA PRO A 117 -2.28 -6.75 -27.98
C PRO A 117 -1.77 -6.04 -29.26
N ASP A 118 -1.94 -6.69 -30.40
CA ASP A 118 -1.52 -6.24 -31.72
C ASP A 118 -2.53 -5.26 -32.38
N GLU A 119 -3.74 -5.10 -31.81
CA GLU A 119 -4.79 -4.15 -32.25
C GLU A 119 -4.76 -2.81 -31.48
N VAL A 120 -3.86 -2.67 -30.50
CA VAL A 120 -3.81 -1.51 -29.59
C VAL A 120 -2.83 -0.46 -30.12
N GLU A 121 -3.37 0.68 -30.58
CA GLU A 121 -2.60 1.78 -31.16
C GLU A 121 -1.52 2.33 -30.21
N ASN A 122 -1.87 2.57 -28.94
CA ASN A 122 -0.93 2.93 -27.89
C ASN A 122 -0.65 1.74 -26.96
N PRO A 123 0.48 1.03 -27.12
CA PRO A 123 0.77 -0.17 -26.31
C PRO A 123 0.97 0.08 -24.80
N MET A 124 0.97 1.33 -24.34
CA MET A 124 0.88 1.63 -22.91
C MET A 124 -0.49 1.31 -22.31
N ASP A 125 -1.56 1.31 -23.11
CA ASP A 125 -2.94 1.14 -22.64
C ASP A 125 -3.22 -0.28 -22.10
N VAL A 126 -2.35 -1.24 -22.44
CA VAL A 126 -2.40 -2.65 -21.99
C VAL A 126 -1.36 -2.99 -20.90
N VAL A 127 -0.57 -2.01 -20.44
CA VAL A 127 0.39 -2.18 -19.34
C VAL A 127 -0.30 -1.94 -17.99
N SER A 128 -0.26 -2.92 -17.08
CA SER A 128 -0.84 -2.74 -15.74
C SER A 128 -0.05 -1.71 -14.91
N ARG A 129 -0.74 -0.94 -14.06
CA ARG A 129 -0.09 -0.03 -13.08
C ARG A 129 0.96 -0.76 -12.22
N ASN A 130 0.70 -2.02 -11.83
CA ASN A 130 1.69 -2.84 -11.12
C ASN A 130 2.93 -3.21 -11.95
N SER A 131 2.80 -3.36 -13.27
CA SER A 131 3.95 -3.52 -14.19
C SER A 131 4.84 -2.28 -14.13
N VAL A 132 4.26 -1.07 -14.17
CA VAL A 132 4.99 0.21 -14.07
C VAL A 132 5.72 0.32 -12.73
N ARG A 133 5.03 0.12 -11.58
CA ARG A 133 5.67 0.18 -10.25
C ARG A 133 6.89 -0.73 -10.15
N ARG A 134 6.73 -1.98 -10.58
CA ARG A 134 7.77 -3.01 -10.57
C ARG A 134 8.95 -2.64 -11.47
N CYS A 135 8.67 -2.23 -12.70
CA CYS A 135 9.66 -1.86 -13.69
C CYS A 135 10.59 -0.74 -13.18
N ILE A 136 9.98 0.36 -12.72
CA ILE A 136 10.69 1.51 -12.15
C ILE A 136 11.39 1.15 -10.85
N GLY A 137 10.72 0.44 -9.94
CA GLY A 137 11.29 0.04 -8.64
C GLY A 137 12.53 -0.85 -8.78
N MET A 138 12.52 -1.79 -9.73
CA MET A 138 13.69 -2.60 -10.08
C MET A 138 14.86 -1.74 -10.62
N GLY A 139 14.56 -0.76 -11.48
CA GLY A 139 15.55 0.19 -12.00
C GLY A 139 16.18 1.03 -10.88
N VAL A 140 15.35 1.62 -10.01
CA VAL A 140 15.80 2.37 -8.83
C VAL A 140 16.63 1.51 -7.88
N HIS A 141 16.23 0.27 -7.60
CA HIS A 141 17.04 -0.68 -6.83
C HIS A 141 18.40 -0.98 -7.49
N ALA A 142 18.50 -0.99 -8.82
CA ALA A 142 19.74 -1.26 -9.54
C ALA A 142 20.70 -0.06 -9.51
N LEU A 143 20.18 1.17 -9.64
CA LEU A 143 20.96 2.41 -9.55
C LEU A 143 21.39 2.72 -8.11
N GLN A 144 20.48 2.63 -7.14
CA GLN A 144 20.79 2.93 -5.73
C GLN A 144 21.86 1.98 -5.15
N ARG A 145 21.90 0.72 -5.59
CA ARG A 145 22.98 -0.23 -5.23
C ARG A 145 24.36 0.13 -5.80
N ARG A 146 24.43 0.99 -6.81
CA ARG A 146 25.66 1.52 -7.42
C ARG A 146 26.08 2.87 -6.83
N GLY A 147 25.34 3.39 -5.85
CA GLY A 147 25.63 4.66 -5.19
C GLY A 147 25.19 5.90 -5.96
N THR A 148 24.34 5.75 -6.98
CA THR A 148 23.75 6.87 -7.73
C THR A 148 23.04 7.84 -6.79
N ARG A 149 23.33 9.14 -6.94
CA ARG A 149 22.79 10.21 -6.10
C ARG A 149 21.57 10.91 -6.70
N GLU A 150 21.47 10.95 -8.02
CA GLU A 150 20.32 11.49 -8.74
C GLU A 150 19.75 10.47 -9.72
N ILE A 151 18.43 10.26 -9.67
CA ILE A 151 17.73 9.34 -10.57
C ILE A 151 16.63 10.11 -11.30
N LEU A 152 16.79 10.23 -12.62
CA LEU A 152 15.75 10.62 -13.55
C LEU A 152 14.87 9.39 -13.82
N VAL A 153 13.55 9.53 -13.75
CA VAL A 153 12.61 8.41 -13.88
C VAL A 153 11.72 8.59 -15.09
N ASP A 154 11.63 7.54 -15.90
CA ASP A 154 10.66 7.42 -16.99
C ASP A 154 9.23 7.46 -16.43
N PRO A 155 8.35 8.36 -16.92
CA PRO A 155 6.94 8.34 -16.53
C PRO A 155 6.22 7.06 -16.96
N CYS A 156 6.72 6.29 -17.93
CA CYS A 156 6.12 5.03 -18.41
C CYS A 156 4.60 5.15 -18.65
N GLY A 157 4.17 6.23 -19.30
CA GLY A 157 2.75 6.54 -19.57
C GLY A 157 1.90 6.97 -18.35
N ASP A 158 2.34 6.67 -17.13
CA ASP A 158 1.63 6.93 -15.88
C ASP A 158 2.61 7.45 -14.81
N ALA A 159 2.86 8.76 -14.83
CA ALA A 159 3.87 9.40 -13.97
C ALA A 159 3.54 9.31 -12.47
N GLU A 160 2.26 9.17 -12.10
CA GLU A 160 1.84 8.95 -10.72
C GLU A 160 2.34 7.59 -10.23
N VAL A 161 2.15 6.55 -11.03
CA VAL A 161 2.56 5.17 -10.70
C VAL A 161 4.06 4.97 -10.83
N ALA A 162 4.72 5.66 -11.77
CA ALA A 162 6.18 5.70 -11.86
C ALA A 162 6.79 6.33 -10.61
N ALA A 163 6.22 7.44 -10.10
CA ALA A 163 6.62 8.05 -8.84
C ALA A 163 6.42 7.07 -7.67
N GLU A 164 5.26 6.41 -7.58
CA GLU A 164 5.01 5.42 -6.53
C GLU A 164 6.07 4.31 -6.52
N GLY A 165 6.32 3.68 -7.68
CA GLY A 165 7.34 2.64 -7.83
C GLY A 165 8.74 3.11 -7.45
N ALA A 166 9.11 4.34 -7.81
CA ALA A 166 10.42 4.91 -7.52
C ALA A 166 10.62 5.18 -6.02
N TYR A 167 9.68 5.90 -5.39
CA TYR A 167 9.81 6.30 -3.98
C TYR A 167 9.61 5.13 -3.01
N LEU A 168 8.76 4.13 -3.32
CA LEU A 168 8.65 2.92 -2.51
C LEU A 168 9.92 2.05 -2.57
N ALA A 169 10.59 2.00 -3.74
CA ALA A 169 11.82 1.24 -3.94
C ALA A 169 13.07 1.90 -3.34
N ALA A 170 13.13 3.23 -3.36
CA ALA A 170 14.23 4.00 -2.79
C ALA A 170 14.29 3.96 -1.26
N PHE A 171 13.15 3.71 -0.61
CA PHE A 171 13.02 3.72 0.84
C PHE A 171 13.85 2.62 1.52
N VAL A 172 14.65 3.04 2.51
CA VAL A 172 15.35 2.18 3.47
C VAL A 172 15.28 2.84 4.83
N TYR A 173 14.90 2.07 5.85
CA TYR A 173 15.12 2.43 7.23
C TYR A 173 16.49 1.91 7.68
N ASP A 174 17.44 2.83 7.80
CA ASP A 174 18.79 2.57 8.27
C ASP A 174 19.35 3.67 9.17
N GLU A 175 18.46 4.52 9.73
CA GLU A 175 18.80 5.66 10.58
C GLU A 175 19.62 5.25 11.83
N LEU A 176 19.45 4.02 12.31
CA LEU A 176 20.21 3.45 13.44
C LEU A 176 21.53 2.76 13.04
N LYS A 177 21.87 2.70 11.74
CA LYS A 177 23.17 2.23 11.29
C LYS A 177 24.17 3.38 11.30
N SER A 178 25.46 3.06 11.50
CA SER A 178 26.55 4.01 11.27
C SER A 178 26.48 4.60 9.85
N VAL A 179 26.87 5.86 9.69
CA VAL A 179 26.78 6.60 8.41
C VAL A 179 27.40 5.81 7.24
N ALA A 180 28.57 5.19 7.45
CA ALA A 180 29.24 4.35 6.45
C ALA A 180 28.49 3.06 6.04
N ARG A 181 27.39 2.71 6.73
CA ARG A 181 26.51 1.56 6.45
C ARG A 181 25.09 1.98 6.07
N GLN A 182 24.81 3.29 5.99
CA GLN A 182 23.54 3.80 5.48
C GLN A 182 23.52 3.73 3.95
N THR A 183 22.34 3.49 3.40
CA THR A 183 22.11 3.43 1.96
C THR A 183 22.02 4.87 1.44
N ILE A 184 22.69 5.17 0.32
CA ILE A 184 22.49 6.45 -0.36
C ILE A 184 21.01 6.59 -0.73
N LYS A 185 20.39 7.70 -0.31
CA LYS A 185 19.01 8.05 -0.62
C LYS A 185 19.04 9.02 -1.81
N PRO A 186 18.71 8.57 -3.04
CA PRO A 186 18.84 9.39 -4.22
C PRO A 186 17.78 10.50 -4.26
N HIS A 187 18.12 11.63 -4.88
CA HIS A 187 17.16 12.60 -5.36
C HIS A 187 16.48 12.04 -6.62
N ILE A 188 15.14 12.00 -6.65
CA ILE A 188 14.36 11.33 -7.70
C ILE A 188 13.44 12.34 -8.38
N THR A 189 13.46 12.42 -9.70
CA THR A 189 12.63 13.36 -10.48
C THR A 189 12.04 12.73 -11.74
N CYS A 190 10.89 13.25 -12.19
CA CYS A 190 10.25 12.84 -13.43
C CYS A 190 11.07 13.33 -14.65
N TYR A 191 11.36 12.45 -15.59
CA TYR A 191 12.01 12.82 -16.84
C TYR A 191 10.98 13.37 -17.84
N THR A 192 11.08 14.66 -18.15
CA THR A 192 10.12 15.37 -19.03
C THR A 192 10.72 15.93 -20.32
N ASN A 193 12.04 15.82 -20.53
CA ASN A 193 12.71 16.49 -21.66
C ASN A 193 12.29 15.94 -23.04
N HIS A 194 11.79 14.70 -23.11
CA HIS A 194 11.20 14.12 -24.31
C HIS A 194 9.93 14.84 -24.79
N LEU A 195 9.30 15.67 -23.95
CA LEU A 195 8.12 16.48 -24.28
C LEU A 195 8.46 17.88 -24.82
N ALA A 196 9.74 18.23 -24.97
CA ALA A 196 10.19 19.58 -25.29
C ALA A 196 9.99 20.02 -26.77
N SER A 197 9.00 19.46 -27.48
CA SER A 197 8.59 19.99 -28.78
C SER A 197 7.87 21.33 -28.60
N SER A 198 8.15 22.26 -29.51
CA SER A 198 7.85 23.69 -29.37
C SER A 198 6.39 24.07 -29.67
N SER A 199 5.43 23.26 -29.24
CA SER A 199 3.98 23.55 -29.33
C SER A 199 3.39 23.88 -27.97
N SER A 200 2.37 24.75 -27.94
CA SER A 200 1.62 25.10 -26.71
C SER A 200 1.00 23.87 -26.03
N SER A 201 0.66 22.83 -26.78
CA SER A 201 0.18 21.54 -26.27
C SER A 201 1.22 20.78 -25.43
N GLY A 202 2.51 20.89 -25.76
CA GLY A 202 3.58 20.18 -25.03
C GLY A 202 3.81 20.71 -23.61
N ALA A 203 3.58 22.01 -23.40
CA ALA A 203 3.66 22.64 -22.08
C ALA A 203 2.57 22.11 -21.12
N SER A 204 1.30 22.09 -21.56
CA SER A 204 0.17 21.56 -20.75
C SER A 204 0.39 20.10 -20.35
N VAL A 205 0.78 19.24 -21.30
CA VAL A 205 1.04 17.81 -21.05
C VAL A 205 2.17 17.61 -20.03
N LYS A 206 3.21 18.46 -20.07
CA LYS A 206 4.30 18.45 -19.08
C LYS A 206 3.82 18.86 -17.68
N GLU A 207 2.96 19.86 -17.57
CA GLU A 207 2.39 20.30 -16.29
C GLU A 207 1.48 19.22 -15.68
N ASP A 208 0.59 18.62 -16.46
CA ASP A 208 -0.27 17.50 -16.04
C ASP A 208 0.56 16.29 -15.57
N MET A 209 1.63 15.96 -16.31
CA MET A 209 2.56 14.88 -15.96
C MET A 209 3.29 15.15 -14.64
N LEU A 210 3.74 16.39 -14.41
CA LEU A 210 4.39 16.78 -13.15
C LEU A 210 3.41 16.82 -11.98
N ALA A 211 2.16 17.21 -12.20
CA ALA A 211 1.10 17.12 -11.19
C ALA A 211 0.80 15.66 -10.82
N ALA A 212 0.70 14.75 -11.80
CA ALA A 212 0.54 13.31 -11.58
C ALA A 212 1.73 12.71 -10.82
N TRP A 213 2.96 13.02 -11.24
CA TRP A 213 4.19 12.63 -10.51
C TRP A 213 4.17 13.10 -9.05
N GLN A 214 3.77 14.36 -8.81
CA GLN A 214 3.69 14.93 -7.47
C GLN A 214 2.65 14.22 -6.59
N ARG A 215 1.48 13.82 -7.12
CA ARG A 215 0.52 12.99 -6.38
C ARG A 215 1.11 11.63 -6.01
N GLY A 216 1.72 10.95 -6.97
CA GLY A 216 2.33 9.63 -6.75
C GLY A 216 3.48 9.66 -5.74
N ARG A 217 4.27 10.75 -5.74
CA ARG A 217 5.27 11.03 -4.70
C ARG A 217 4.63 11.18 -3.32
N ILE A 218 3.54 11.95 -3.18
CA ILE A 218 2.85 12.12 -1.89
C ILE A 218 2.32 10.77 -1.39
N LEU A 219 1.69 9.97 -2.26
CA LEU A 219 1.14 8.66 -1.91
C LEU A 219 2.23 7.70 -1.40
N ALA A 220 3.34 7.56 -2.13
CA ALA A 220 4.46 6.71 -1.71
C ALA A 220 5.21 7.26 -0.50
N MET A 221 5.33 8.59 -0.33
CA MET A 221 5.90 9.18 0.88
C MET A 221 5.01 8.92 2.11
N SER A 222 3.69 8.94 1.95
CA SER A 222 2.74 8.57 3.01
C SER A 222 2.91 7.10 3.40
N GLN A 223 2.93 6.17 2.44
CA GLN A 223 3.20 4.76 2.74
C GLN A 223 4.57 4.55 3.39
N ASN A 224 5.60 5.27 2.94
CA ASN A 224 6.94 5.23 3.53
C ASN A 224 7.00 5.78 4.96
N LEU A 225 6.10 6.69 5.35
CA LEU A 225 5.98 7.17 6.73
C LEU A 225 5.46 6.05 7.64
N ALA A 226 4.41 5.34 7.24
CA ALA A 226 3.93 4.16 7.95
C ALA A 226 5.02 3.09 8.07
N ARG A 227 5.76 2.82 6.97
CA ARG A 227 6.92 1.91 6.95
C ARG A 227 8.01 2.33 7.94
N LYS A 228 8.32 3.63 8.03
CA LYS A 228 9.34 4.16 8.95
C LYS A 228 8.97 3.86 10.41
N TRP A 229 7.72 4.11 10.81
CA TRP A 229 7.30 3.84 12.18
C TRP A 229 7.22 2.35 12.48
N MET A 230 6.64 1.53 11.60
CA MET A 230 6.56 0.07 11.78
C MET A 230 7.95 -0.60 11.85
N GLU A 231 8.94 -0.08 11.12
CA GLU A 231 10.30 -0.62 11.13
C GLU A 231 11.12 -0.16 12.34
N MET A 232 10.78 0.99 12.93
CA MET A 232 11.49 1.56 14.07
C MET A 232 11.40 0.64 15.30
N PRO A 233 12.53 0.30 15.96
CA PRO A 233 12.50 -0.54 17.15
C PRO A 233 11.69 0.11 18.28
N ALA A 234 10.82 -0.67 18.93
CA ALA A 234 9.90 -0.18 19.95
C ALA A 234 10.59 0.52 21.14
N ASN A 235 11.85 0.20 21.44
CA ASN A 235 12.59 0.91 22.48
C ASN A 235 12.83 2.40 22.11
N TYR A 236 12.88 2.75 20.82
CA TYR A 236 12.91 4.12 20.31
C TYR A 236 11.51 4.68 20.02
N LEU A 237 10.56 3.83 19.61
CA LEU A 237 9.17 4.19 19.33
C LEU A 237 8.23 3.74 20.47
N SER A 238 8.36 4.35 21.64
CA SER A 238 7.39 4.18 22.74
C SER A 238 6.02 4.81 22.39
N PRO A 239 4.93 4.53 23.14
CA PRO A 239 3.63 5.16 22.91
C PRO A 239 3.70 6.70 22.90
N SER A 240 4.46 7.27 23.84
CA SER A 240 4.70 8.72 23.91
C SER A 240 5.55 9.26 22.74
N ALA A 241 6.59 8.55 22.31
CA ALA A 241 7.44 8.96 21.21
C ALA A 241 6.69 8.85 19.87
N PHE A 242 5.84 7.84 19.70
CA PHE A 242 4.98 7.72 18.53
C PHE A 242 3.91 8.81 18.53
N ALA A 243 3.27 9.12 19.65
CA ALA A 243 2.32 10.23 19.75
C ALA A 243 2.94 11.57 19.32
N GLN A 244 4.16 11.87 19.79
CA GLN A 244 4.89 13.08 19.42
C GLN A 244 5.26 13.10 17.93
N GLN A 245 5.80 11.99 17.40
CA GLN A 245 6.14 11.90 15.97
C GLN A 245 4.89 12.03 15.09
N ALA A 246 3.79 11.35 15.44
CA ALA A 246 2.53 11.40 14.72
C ALA A 246 1.88 12.78 14.76
N ALA A 247 2.13 13.60 15.79
CA ALA A 247 1.74 15.00 15.79
C ALA A 247 2.65 15.85 14.87
N SER A 248 3.97 15.70 14.98
CA SER A 248 4.96 16.55 14.27
C SER A 248 4.95 16.45 12.74
N VAL A 249 4.43 15.36 12.16
CA VAL A 249 4.34 15.24 10.69
C VAL A 249 3.33 16.21 10.07
N PHE A 250 2.48 16.82 10.91
CA PHE A 250 1.50 17.83 10.50
C PHE A 250 1.97 19.27 10.80
N ASP A 251 3.20 19.47 11.28
CA ASP A 251 3.75 20.80 11.57
C ASP A 251 3.71 21.68 10.30
N GLY A 252 3.00 22.81 10.39
CA GLY A 252 2.78 23.72 9.26
C GLY A 252 1.53 23.45 8.42
N MET A 253 0.77 22.36 8.67
CA MET A 253 -0.53 22.10 8.03
C MET A 253 -1.65 22.74 8.85
N SER A 254 -2.01 23.99 8.55
CA SER A 254 -3.04 24.75 9.29
C SER A 254 -4.44 24.12 9.28
N GLN A 255 -4.69 23.23 8.32
CA GLN A 255 -5.92 22.45 8.17
C GLN A 255 -5.92 21.13 8.96
N VAL A 256 -4.88 20.85 9.76
CA VAL A 256 -4.80 19.69 10.65
C VAL A 256 -4.55 20.14 12.09
N ARG A 257 -5.33 19.59 13.03
CA ARG A 257 -5.13 19.74 14.48
C ARG A 257 -4.87 18.37 15.12
N THR A 258 -3.82 18.30 15.93
CA THR A 258 -3.44 17.07 16.66
C THR A 258 -3.63 17.30 18.17
N ASN A 259 -4.28 16.34 18.86
CA ASN A 259 -4.37 16.34 20.32
C ASN A 259 -3.74 15.05 20.85
N ILE A 260 -2.77 15.16 21.76
CA ILE A 260 -2.22 14.01 22.49
C ILE A 260 -2.86 13.99 23.88
N ARG A 261 -3.79 13.07 24.11
CA ARG A 261 -4.45 12.86 25.40
C ARG A 261 -3.56 12.02 26.32
N SER A 262 -3.51 12.41 27.59
CA SER A 262 -2.71 11.72 28.61
C SER A 262 -3.40 10.47 29.16
N SER A 263 -2.66 9.68 29.94
CA SER A 263 -3.24 8.54 30.68
C SER A 263 -4.34 8.98 31.68
N GLU A 264 -4.30 10.21 32.18
CA GLU A 264 -5.30 10.79 33.08
C GLU A 264 -6.62 11.00 32.35
N TRP A 265 -6.58 11.62 31.16
CA TRP A 265 -7.74 11.75 30.29
C TRP A 265 -8.35 10.40 29.93
N CYS A 266 -7.51 9.39 29.65
CA CYS A 266 -7.99 8.02 29.41
C CYS A 266 -8.72 7.42 30.63
N ARG A 267 -8.29 7.73 31.86
CA ARG A 267 -8.96 7.27 33.10
C ARG A 267 -10.29 8.00 33.33
N GLU A 268 -10.31 9.31 33.11
CA GLU A 268 -11.53 10.14 33.20
C GLU A 268 -12.62 9.64 32.23
N HIS A 269 -12.23 9.29 31.01
CA HIS A 269 -13.11 8.78 29.96
C HIS A 269 -13.29 7.24 29.99
N ARG A 270 -12.78 6.57 31.03
CA ARG A 270 -12.95 5.13 31.29
C ARG A 270 -12.50 4.23 30.13
N LEU A 271 -11.40 4.60 29.45
CA LEU A 271 -10.78 3.82 28.37
C LEU A 271 -10.00 2.63 28.96
N ASN A 272 -10.75 1.76 29.64
CA ASN A 272 -10.21 0.72 30.50
C ASN A 272 -9.61 -0.45 29.72
N GLY A 273 -10.03 -0.69 28.48
CA GLY A 273 -9.32 -1.61 27.57
C GLY A 273 -7.91 -1.12 27.29
N LEU A 274 -7.74 0.14 26.86
CA LEU A 274 -6.43 0.75 26.64
C LEU A 274 -5.58 0.75 27.93
N LEU A 275 -6.16 1.16 29.06
CA LEU A 275 -5.47 1.22 30.34
C LEU A 275 -5.04 -0.16 30.85
N SER A 276 -5.90 -1.18 30.78
CA SER A 276 -5.59 -2.54 31.24
C SER A 276 -4.53 -3.23 30.39
N VAL A 277 -4.52 -3.00 29.07
CA VAL A 277 -3.45 -3.49 28.19
C VAL A 277 -2.12 -2.83 28.54
N GLY A 278 -2.10 -1.50 28.66
CA GLY A 278 -0.88 -0.75 28.97
C GLY A 278 -0.32 -0.97 30.38
N ALA A 279 -1.13 -1.41 31.34
CA ALA A 279 -0.76 -1.54 32.76
C ALA A 279 0.38 -2.55 33.03
N GLY A 280 0.69 -3.43 32.08
CA GLY A 280 1.86 -4.32 32.15
C GLY A 280 3.21 -3.62 31.91
N SER A 281 3.23 -2.48 31.20
CA SER A 281 4.45 -1.72 30.92
C SER A 281 4.70 -0.59 31.93
N ARG A 282 5.96 -0.16 32.02
CA ARG A 282 6.36 1.09 32.69
C ARG A 282 6.13 2.33 31.82
N ARG A 283 5.81 2.15 30.53
CA ARG A 283 5.55 3.23 29.59
C ARG A 283 4.05 3.54 29.59
N HIS A 284 3.72 4.79 29.93
CA HIS A 284 2.34 5.26 29.98
C HIS A 284 1.65 5.18 28.62
N VAL A 285 0.33 4.94 28.65
CA VAL A 285 -0.51 4.99 27.46
C VAL A 285 -0.70 6.43 26.98
N ALA A 286 -0.86 6.58 25.67
CA ALA A 286 -1.27 7.82 25.03
C ALA A 286 -2.47 7.55 24.12
N PHE A 287 -3.31 8.55 23.90
CA PHE A 287 -4.39 8.47 22.93
C PHE A 287 -4.31 9.70 22.02
N VAL A 288 -4.09 9.48 20.72
CA VAL A 288 -3.86 10.56 19.75
C VAL A 288 -5.11 10.78 18.92
N GLU A 289 -5.53 12.03 18.83
CA GLU A 289 -6.54 12.50 17.90
C GLU A 289 -5.86 13.33 16.80
N ILE A 290 -6.25 13.09 15.55
CA ILE A 290 -5.85 13.91 14.40
C ILE A 290 -7.13 14.34 13.69
N ILE A 291 -7.43 15.64 13.71
CA ILE A 291 -8.58 16.24 13.04
C ILE A 291 -8.06 16.93 11.78
N TYR A 292 -8.51 16.48 10.61
CA TYR A 292 -8.26 17.11 9.31
C TYR A 292 -9.55 17.75 8.81
N GLU A 293 -9.49 19.06 8.52
CA GLU A 293 -10.63 19.87 8.07
C GLU A 293 -10.48 20.19 6.57
N GLY A 294 -10.65 19.18 5.72
CA GLY A 294 -10.61 19.34 4.26
C GLY A 294 -11.88 19.98 3.67
N ASP A 295 -13.01 19.96 4.38
CA ASP A 295 -14.28 20.53 3.95
C ASP A 295 -14.92 21.37 5.07
N PRO A 296 -14.49 22.63 5.26
CA PRO A 296 -14.98 23.49 6.34
C PRO A 296 -16.47 23.84 6.20
N ALA A 297 -17.04 23.75 4.99
CA ALA A 297 -18.48 23.97 4.75
C ALA A 297 -19.36 22.87 5.38
N ARG A 298 -18.80 21.67 5.63
CA ARG A 298 -19.51 20.53 6.23
C ARG A 298 -18.78 19.97 7.45
N CYS A 299 -18.23 20.84 8.31
CA CYS A 299 -17.37 20.50 9.46
C CYS A 299 -17.87 19.36 10.39
N LYS A 300 -19.18 19.10 10.46
CA LYS A 300 -19.77 17.98 11.22
C LYS A 300 -19.78 16.64 10.48
N ASN A 301 -19.91 16.67 9.15
CA ASN A 301 -19.80 15.47 8.32
C ASN A 301 -18.33 15.10 8.21
N HIS A 302 -17.97 13.92 8.73
CA HIS A 302 -16.61 13.41 8.75
C HIS A 302 -16.57 11.89 8.62
N VAL A 303 -15.44 11.38 8.14
CA VAL A 303 -15.06 9.97 8.24
C VAL A 303 -14.20 9.79 9.49
N ALA A 304 -14.49 8.77 10.30
CA ALA A 304 -13.62 8.38 11.40
C ALA A 304 -12.66 7.28 10.96
N LEU A 305 -11.36 7.46 11.26
CA LEU A 305 -10.34 6.43 11.08
C LEU A 305 -9.82 5.97 12.45
N VAL A 306 -9.70 4.67 12.69
CA VAL A 306 -9.22 4.15 13.99
C VAL A 306 -8.06 3.20 13.77
N GLY A 307 -6.94 3.39 14.46
CA GLY A 307 -5.73 2.60 14.21
C GLY A 307 -5.21 1.89 15.46
N LYS A 308 -5.05 0.56 15.41
CA LYS A 308 -4.39 -0.21 16.49
C LYS A 308 -2.95 0.27 16.67
N GLY A 309 -2.58 0.70 17.87
CA GLY A 309 -1.30 1.34 18.18
C GLY A 309 -0.45 0.63 19.25
N VAL A 310 -0.37 -0.71 19.22
CA VAL A 310 0.45 -1.44 20.19
C VAL A 310 1.92 -1.36 19.77
N THR A 311 2.71 -0.47 20.40
CA THR A 311 4.10 -0.20 19.96
C THR A 311 5.05 -1.35 20.21
N PHE A 312 4.72 -2.25 21.13
CA PHE A 312 5.32 -3.58 21.24
C PHE A 312 4.33 -4.55 21.87
N ASP A 313 4.18 -5.72 21.26
CA ASP A 313 3.30 -6.78 21.74
C ASP A 313 4.07 -8.06 22.05
N SER A 314 4.27 -8.34 23.34
CA SER A 314 4.79 -9.65 23.78
C SER A 314 3.69 -10.66 24.08
N GLY A 315 2.41 -10.29 23.95
CA GLY A 315 1.24 -11.05 24.39
C GLY A 315 0.87 -10.93 25.86
N GLY A 316 1.54 -10.06 26.62
CA GLY A 316 1.30 -9.91 28.06
C GLY A 316 1.67 -11.18 28.86
N ILE A 317 0.72 -11.68 29.66
CA ILE A 317 0.87 -12.92 30.46
C ILE A 317 0.72 -14.17 29.58
N SER A 318 -0.16 -14.13 28.58
CA SER A 318 -0.30 -15.09 27.47
C SER A 318 0.86 -14.95 26.47
N LEU A 319 2.08 -15.04 26.96
CA LEU A 319 3.31 -14.67 26.28
C LEU A 319 3.48 -15.35 24.91
N LYS A 320 3.77 -14.55 23.87
CA LYS A 320 4.13 -15.06 22.53
C LYS A 320 5.41 -15.91 22.59
N ARG A 321 5.58 -16.75 21.57
CA ARG A 321 6.84 -17.47 21.32
C ARG A 321 7.93 -16.47 20.93
N SER A 322 9.19 -16.77 21.28
CA SER A 322 10.34 -15.90 20.97
C SER A 322 10.57 -15.70 19.47
N THR A 323 10.33 -16.74 18.65
CA THR A 323 10.50 -16.68 17.19
C THR A 323 9.54 -15.69 16.54
N GLY A 324 10.06 -14.61 15.94
CA GLY A 324 9.28 -13.58 15.26
C GLY A 324 8.75 -12.49 16.18
N MET A 325 8.97 -12.59 17.51
CA MET A 325 8.55 -11.57 18.48
C MET A 325 9.22 -10.21 18.20
N GLU A 326 10.40 -10.18 17.58
CA GLU A 326 11.08 -8.95 17.20
C GLU A 326 10.26 -8.08 16.24
N GLU A 327 9.40 -8.69 15.43
CA GLU A 327 8.52 -7.99 14.48
C GLU A 327 7.32 -7.32 15.15
N MET A 328 7.00 -7.66 16.40
CA MET A 328 5.87 -7.07 17.15
C MET A 328 6.10 -5.59 17.50
N ARG A 329 7.26 -5.01 17.13
CA ARG A 329 7.46 -3.56 17.01
C ARG A 329 6.51 -2.90 15.99
N ALA A 330 6.04 -3.66 15.01
CA ALA A 330 5.11 -3.19 13.97
C ALA A 330 3.63 -3.44 14.31
N ASP A 331 3.32 -3.87 15.54
CA ASP A 331 1.93 -4.12 15.97
C ASP A 331 1.12 -2.82 16.25
N MET A 332 1.77 -1.69 16.01
CA MET A 332 1.20 -0.35 15.87
C MET A 332 0.90 0.02 14.41
N GLY A 333 1.00 -0.94 13.47
CA GLY A 333 0.84 -0.73 12.04
C GLY A 333 -0.51 -0.12 11.66
N GLY A 334 -1.58 -0.45 12.38
CA GLY A 334 -2.89 0.17 12.19
C GLY A 334 -2.85 1.68 12.39
N ALA A 335 -2.28 2.12 13.51
CA ALA A 335 -2.08 3.54 13.80
C ALA A 335 -1.08 4.21 12.85
N ALA A 336 -0.01 3.51 12.44
CA ALA A 336 0.97 4.00 11.48
C ALA A 336 0.30 4.35 10.14
N VAL A 337 -0.55 3.45 9.66
CA VAL A 337 -1.28 3.55 8.39
C VAL A 337 -2.37 4.61 8.44
N VAL A 338 -3.13 4.70 9.54
CA VAL A 338 -4.15 5.74 9.73
C VAL A 338 -3.53 7.13 9.79
N ALA A 339 -2.48 7.35 10.60
CA ALA A 339 -1.80 8.65 10.66
C ALA A 339 -1.21 9.06 9.30
N SER A 340 -0.59 8.11 8.60
CA SER A 340 -0.01 8.35 7.27
C SER A 340 -1.06 8.60 6.19
N THR A 341 -2.24 7.98 6.31
CA THR A 341 -3.40 8.27 5.46
C THR A 341 -3.82 9.74 5.62
N VAL A 342 -3.99 10.23 6.85
CA VAL A 342 -4.36 11.62 7.09
C VAL A 342 -3.29 12.59 6.57
N TYR A 343 -2.00 12.26 6.74
CA TYR A 343 -0.90 13.02 6.14
C TYR A 343 -1.01 13.11 4.62
N GLY A 344 -1.32 11.99 3.94
CA GLY A 344 -1.54 11.95 2.50
C GLY A 344 -2.73 12.80 2.06
N LEU A 345 -3.87 12.69 2.75
CA LEU A 345 -5.09 13.48 2.45
C LEU A 345 -4.85 14.98 2.64
N ALA A 346 -4.22 15.38 3.74
CA ALA A 346 -3.88 16.77 4.03
C ALA A 346 -2.86 17.34 3.04
N SER A 347 -1.87 16.55 2.64
CA SER A 347 -0.85 16.92 1.62
C SER A 347 -1.43 17.05 0.21
N LEU A 348 -2.52 16.32 -0.09
CA LEU A 348 -3.25 16.39 -1.36
C LEU A 348 -4.38 17.43 -1.36
N GLY A 349 -4.75 17.99 -0.19
CA GLY A 349 -5.86 18.91 -0.06
C GLY A 349 -7.23 18.29 -0.40
N VAL A 350 -7.44 17.01 -0.06
CA VAL A 350 -8.68 16.30 -0.41
C VAL A 350 -9.88 16.90 0.35
N PRO A 351 -10.97 17.31 -0.33
CA PRO A 351 -12.10 18.00 0.31
C PRO A 351 -13.01 17.04 1.11
N VAL A 352 -12.50 16.55 2.23
CA VAL A 352 -13.19 15.64 3.17
C VAL A 352 -12.69 15.90 4.59
N ASN A 353 -13.58 15.92 5.57
CA ASN A 353 -13.18 15.98 6.97
C ASN A 353 -12.89 14.58 7.50
N VAL A 354 -11.79 14.43 8.23
CA VAL A 354 -11.38 13.15 8.84
C VAL A 354 -11.03 13.37 10.30
N ARG A 355 -11.53 12.48 11.17
CA ARG A 355 -11.11 12.40 12.57
C ARG A 355 -10.46 11.04 12.80
N ALA A 356 -9.15 11.02 13.04
CA ALA A 356 -8.40 9.81 13.30
C ALA A 356 -8.10 9.63 14.79
N TYR A 357 -8.23 8.39 15.28
CA TYR A 357 -8.08 8.02 16.69
C TYR A 357 -7.07 6.87 16.86
N LEU A 358 -5.99 7.13 17.60
CA LEU A 358 -4.88 6.19 17.78
C LEU A 358 -4.69 5.87 19.28
N PRO A 359 -5.27 4.77 19.80
CA PRO A 359 -4.93 4.25 21.12
C PRO A 359 -3.51 3.65 21.10
N LEU A 360 -2.58 4.21 21.89
CA LEU A 360 -1.18 3.82 21.91
C LEU A 360 -0.75 3.23 23.28
N CYS A 361 -0.20 2.01 23.27
CA CYS A 361 0.29 1.31 24.46
C CYS A 361 1.36 0.26 24.10
N GLU A 362 1.94 -0.39 25.11
CA GLU A 362 2.66 -1.66 24.95
C GLU A 362 1.89 -2.77 25.67
N ASN A 363 1.94 -4.00 25.16
CA ASN A 363 1.39 -5.17 25.83
C ASN A 363 2.54 -6.04 26.36
N MET A 364 2.78 -5.98 27.67
CA MET A 364 3.96 -6.52 28.34
C MET A 364 3.59 -7.34 29.59
N PRO A 365 4.31 -8.42 29.93
CA PRO A 365 4.23 -9.01 31.27
C PRO A 365 4.80 -8.02 32.29
N GLY A 366 4.10 -7.87 33.41
CA GLY A 366 4.51 -6.99 34.50
C GLY A 366 3.58 -7.13 35.70
N GLY A 367 3.96 -6.55 36.84
CA GLY A 367 3.16 -6.65 38.07
C GLY A 367 1.77 -6.02 38.01
N GLY A 368 1.54 -5.11 37.04
CA GLY A 368 0.24 -4.51 36.75
C GLY A 368 -0.46 -5.06 35.50
N ALA A 369 0.10 -6.08 34.83
CA ALA A 369 -0.49 -6.62 33.61
C ALA A 369 -1.86 -7.26 33.88
N MET A 370 -2.79 -7.10 32.93
CA MET A 370 -4.01 -7.92 32.87
C MET A 370 -3.66 -9.41 32.84
N ARG A 371 -4.51 -10.23 33.44
CA ARG A 371 -4.36 -11.70 33.55
C ARG A 371 -5.50 -12.42 32.83
N PRO A 372 -5.27 -13.63 32.32
CA PRO A 372 -6.34 -14.54 31.93
C PRO A 372 -7.39 -14.68 33.05
N GLY A 373 -8.66 -14.42 32.73
CA GLY A 373 -9.80 -14.41 33.65
C GLY A 373 -10.14 -13.04 34.27
N ASP A 374 -9.34 -11.99 34.07
CA ASP A 374 -9.72 -10.63 34.52
C ASP A 374 -10.93 -10.11 33.73
N VAL A 375 -11.76 -9.27 34.37
CA VAL A 375 -12.92 -8.62 33.72
C VAL A 375 -12.71 -7.11 33.65
N ILE A 376 -12.78 -6.56 32.43
CA ILE A 376 -12.66 -5.12 32.15
C ILE A 376 -14.05 -4.55 31.87
N ARG A 377 -14.42 -3.43 32.52
CA ARG A 377 -15.60 -2.63 32.13
C ARG A 377 -15.17 -1.56 31.12
N MET A 378 -15.54 -1.74 29.86
CA MET A 378 -15.17 -0.90 28.72
C MET A 378 -15.86 0.47 28.75
N ALA A 379 -15.39 1.43 27.95
CA ALA A 379 -15.92 2.80 27.93
C ALA A 379 -17.43 2.87 27.58
N ASN A 380 -17.93 2.00 26.70
CA ASN A 380 -19.36 1.90 26.36
C ASN A 380 -20.24 1.26 27.46
N GLY A 381 -19.63 0.80 28.56
CA GLY A 381 -20.31 0.19 29.70
C GLY A 381 -20.40 -1.35 29.67
N LEU A 382 -20.08 -2.01 28.55
CA LEU A 382 -20.00 -3.48 28.50
C LEU A 382 -18.84 -4.00 29.35
N THR A 383 -18.98 -5.22 29.85
CA THR A 383 -17.91 -5.96 30.52
C THR A 383 -17.31 -7.02 29.60
N VAL A 384 -15.99 -7.16 29.63
CA VAL A 384 -15.23 -8.11 28.81
C VAL A 384 -14.34 -8.97 29.70
N GLN A 385 -14.53 -10.29 29.66
CA GLN A 385 -13.64 -11.28 30.23
C GLN A 385 -12.43 -11.48 29.32
N VAL A 386 -11.23 -11.32 29.87
CA VAL A 386 -9.96 -11.44 29.14
C VAL A 386 -9.40 -12.84 29.32
N ASP A 387 -9.71 -13.77 28.43
CA ASP A 387 -9.21 -15.16 28.50
C ASP A 387 -7.83 -15.31 27.85
N ASN A 388 -7.46 -14.39 26.96
CA ASN A 388 -6.13 -14.34 26.35
C ASN A 388 -5.62 -12.90 26.29
N THR A 389 -4.47 -12.63 26.91
CA THR A 389 -3.87 -11.28 26.93
C THR A 389 -3.11 -10.95 25.63
N ASP A 390 -2.95 -11.93 24.73
CA ASP A 390 -2.47 -11.81 23.34
C ASP A 390 -3.61 -11.47 22.34
N ALA A 391 -4.76 -11.05 22.88
CA ALA A 391 -5.89 -10.51 22.13
C ALA A 391 -6.24 -9.11 22.66
N GLU A 392 -5.19 -8.30 22.86
CA GLU A 392 -5.16 -6.94 23.38
C GLU A 392 -5.72 -5.91 22.39
N GLY A 393 -5.43 -6.05 21.10
CA GLY A 393 -5.69 -5.03 20.09
C GLY A 393 -7.18 -4.71 19.95
N ARG A 394 -8.03 -5.73 20.10
CA ARG A 394 -9.49 -5.55 20.09
C ARG A 394 -10.00 -4.79 21.32
N LEU A 395 -9.31 -4.87 22.47
CA LEU A 395 -9.67 -4.14 23.69
C LEU A 395 -9.35 -2.65 23.54
N ILE A 396 -8.18 -2.30 22.98
CA ILE A 396 -7.81 -0.90 22.78
C ILE A 396 -8.62 -0.25 21.65
N LEU A 397 -8.95 -1.03 20.60
CA LEU A 397 -9.84 -0.59 19.52
C LEU A 397 -11.27 -0.39 19.99
N ALA A 398 -11.79 -1.24 20.88
CA ALA A 398 -13.14 -1.09 21.43
C ALA A 398 -13.37 0.26 22.13
N ASP A 399 -12.39 0.73 22.90
CA ASP A 399 -12.42 2.06 23.51
C ASP A 399 -12.29 3.19 22.48
N ALA A 400 -11.43 3.03 21.46
CA ALA A 400 -11.24 4.03 20.42
C ALA A 400 -12.44 4.14 19.46
N LEU A 401 -13.11 3.01 19.15
CA LEU A 401 -14.38 2.97 18.42
C LEU A 401 -15.49 3.65 19.23
N HIS A 402 -15.53 3.46 20.55
CA HIS A 402 -16.46 4.18 21.43
C HIS A 402 -16.24 5.70 21.36
N ILE A 403 -15.00 6.17 21.48
CA ILE A 403 -14.64 7.59 21.34
C ILE A 403 -14.98 8.12 19.93
N ALA A 404 -14.74 7.34 18.87
CA ALA A 404 -15.11 7.71 17.50
C ALA A 404 -16.63 7.88 17.31
N CYS A 405 -17.45 7.11 18.04
CA CYS A 405 -18.91 7.22 18.00
C CYS A 405 -19.48 8.28 18.94
N LYS A 406 -18.83 8.52 20.10
CA LYS A 406 -19.36 9.35 21.21
C LYS A 406 -18.25 10.18 21.86
N HIS A 407 -17.59 11.02 21.07
CA HIS A 407 -16.50 11.84 21.54
C HIS A 407 -16.98 12.90 22.56
N PRO A 408 -16.29 13.10 23.70
CA PRO A 408 -16.69 14.07 24.73
C PRO A 408 -16.77 15.51 24.19
N ASP A 409 -15.78 15.92 23.39
CA ASP A 409 -15.70 17.29 22.85
C ASP A 409 -16.60 17.52 21.60
N PHE A 410 -17.22 16.48 21.03
CA PHE A 410 -18.02 16.56 19.79
C PHE A 410 -19.42 15.94 19.97
N VAL A 411 -20.13 16.38 21.00
CA VAL A 411 -21.45 15.85 21.38
C VAL A 411 -22.46 16.00 20.23
N GLY A 412 -23.01 14.86 19.76
CA GLY A 412 -23.99 14.82 18.68
C GLY A 412 -23.41 14.82 17.26
N GLU A 413 -22.09 14.71 17.11
CA GLU A 413 -21.42 14.61 15.81
C GLU A 413 -20.95 13.17 15.55
N GLU A 414 -21.87 12.32 15.11
CA GLU A 414 -21.55 10.94 14.73
C GLU A 414 -20.84 10.89 13.36
N PRO A 415 -19.87 9.97 13.16
CA PRO A 415 -19.18 9.80 11.88
C PRO A 415 -20.12 9.21 10.83
N SER A 416 -19.97 9.65 9.58
CA SER A 416 -20.75 9.12 8.45
C SER A 416 -20.26 7.72 8.02
N LEU A 417 -19.00 7.41 8.31
CA LEU A 417 -18.35 6.11 8.11
C LEU A 417 -17.22 5.96 9.13
N ILE A 418 -17.07 4.78 9.72
CA ILE A 418 -15.89 4.39 10.49
C ILE A 418 -15.09 3.35 9.71
N ILE A 419 -13.79 3.58 9.56
CA ILE A 419 -12.84 2.56 9.07
C ILE A 419 -11.80 2.34 10.15
N ASP A 420 -11.73 1.15 10.74
CA ASP A 420 -10.61 0.77 11.62
C ASP A 420 -9.60 -0.13 10.92
N VAL A 421 -8.33 0.02 11.27
CA VAL A 421 -7.19 -0.66 10.66
C VAL A 421 -6.31 -1.23 11.76
N ALA A 422 -5.96 -2.51 11.67
CA ALA A 422 -5.18 -3.17 12.72
C ALA A 422 -4.39 -4.38 12.23
N THR A 423 -3.20 -4.57 12.80
CA THR A 423 -2.51 -5.85 12.83
C THR A 423 -3.19 -6.74 13.88
N LEU A 424 -4.41 -7.24 13.59
CA LEU A 424 -5.29 -7.75 14.63
C LEU A 424 -5.11 -9.24 14.90
N THR A 425 -4.97 -10.08 13.86
CA THR A 425 -4.91 -11.54 14.06
C THR A 425 -3.92 -12.27 13.18
N GLY A 426 -3.16 -13.21 13.75
CA GLY A 426 -2.40 -14.19 12.94
C GLY A 426 -3.30 -15.10 12.09
N ALA A 427 -4.61 -15.13 12.37
CA ALA A 427 -5.59 -15.86 11.59
C ALA A 427 -5.80 -15.27 10.19
N ILE A 428 -5.70 -13.94 10.00
CA ILE A 428 -5.77 -13.37 8.65
C ILE A 428 -4.54 -13.73 7.82
N SER A 429 -3.35 -13.72 8.43
CA SER A 429 -2.10 -14.12 7.77
C SER A 429 -2.16 -15.58 7.31
N ALA A 430 -2.80 -16.45 8.09
CA ALA A 430 -3.03 -17.86 7.72
C ALA A 430 -4.10 -18.04 6.63
N ALA A 431 -5.04 -17.10 6.49
CA ALA A 431 -6.14 -17.17 5.51
C ALA A 431 -5.81 -16.53 4.16
N LEU A 432 -5.12 -15.38 4.15
CA LEU A 432 -4.89 -14.53 2.96
C LEU A 432 -3.40 -14.30 2.64
N GLY A 433 -2.48 -14.74 3.49
CA GLY A 433 -1.04 -14.52 3.31
C GLY A 433 -0.65 -13.03 3.41
N ASP A 434 0.34 -12.64 2.61
CA ASP A 434 0.87 -11.28 2.46
C ASP A 434 0.29 -10.54 1.24
N GLU A 435 -0.77 -11.09 0.63
CA GLU A 435 -1.26 -10.66 -0.68
C GLU A 435 -2.54 -9.80 -0.63
N PHE A 436 -3.38 -9.98 0.40
CA PHE A 436 -4.65 -9.28 0.58
C PHE A 436 -4.84 -8.84 2.04
N THR A 437 -5.30 -7.60 2.24
CA THR A 437 -5.89 -7.15 3.51
C THR A 437 -7.27 -7.80 3.70
N GLY A 438 -7.56 -8.33 4.89
CA GLY A 438 -8.89 -8.82 5.24
C GLY A 438 -9.83 -7.66 5.54
N VAL A 439 -10.98 -7.59 4.88
CA VAL A 439 -12.01 -6.57 5.12
C VAL A 439 -13.26 -7.23 5.68
N PHE A 440 -13.79 -6.66 6.75
CA PHE A 440 -15.08 -7.03 7.34
C PHE A 440 -15.96 -5.79 7.40
N SER A 441 -17.28 -5.92 7.23
CA SER A 441 -18.20 -4.79 7.30
C SER A 441 -19.48 -5.16 8.05
N ASN A 442 -20.09 -4.18 8.72
CA ASN A 442 -21.45 -4.35 9.24
C ASN A 442 -22.51 -4.12 8.15
N HIS A 443 -23.74 -4.53 8.42
CA HIS A 443 -24.88 -4.38 7.50
C HIS A 443 -25.10 -2.92 7.06
N ALA A 444 -24.81 -1.93 7.92
CA ALA A 444 -24.92 -0.52 7.59
C ALA A 444 -23.89 -0.04 6.54
N ALA A 445 -22.78 -0.76 6.38
CA ALA A 445 -21.76 -0.50 5.37
C ALA A 445 -21.87 -1.39 4.11
N SER A 446 -22.25 -2.67 4.25
CA SER A 446 -22.16 -3.68 3.16
C SER A 446 -22.90 -3.31 1.86
N HIS A 447 -23.95 -2.49 1.94
CA HIS A 447 -24.71 -2.00 0.78
C HIS A 447 -24.84 -0.46 0.72
N LYS A 448 -24.04 0.27 1.50
CA LYS A 448 -24.06 1.73 1.51
C LYS A 448 -23.47 2.26 0.20
N ALA A 449 -24.23 3.09 -0.52
CA ALA A 449 -23.72 3.79 -1.69
C ALA A 449 -22.64 4.80 -1.29
N ALA A 450 -21.53 4.83 -2.00
CA ALA A 450 -20.40 5.73 -1.72
C ALA A 450 -20.82 7.21 -1.83
N ALA A 451 -21.75 7.53 -2.73
CA ALA A 451 -22.33 8.87 -2.91
C ALA A 451 -23.05 9.42 -1.66
N ALA A 452 -23.45 8.55 -0.72
CA ALA A 452 -24.06 8.95 0.55
C ALA A 452 -23.03 9.36 1.63
N ILE A 453 -21.73 9.20 1.34
CA ILE A 453 -20.60 9.63 2.18
C ILE A 453 -19.81 10.73 1.46
N TRP A 454 -19.40 10.43 0.22
CA TRP A 454 -18.71 11.35 -0.67
C TRP A 454 -19.70 11.90 -1.70
N HIS A 455 -20.25 13.08 -1.43
CA HIS A 455 -20.93 13.84 -2.48
C HIS A 455 -19.90 14.17 -3.57
N SER A 456 -20.10 13.67 -4.79
CA SER A 456 -19.35 14.21 -5.93
C SER A 456 -19.59 15.71 -5.99
N ALA A 457 -18.53 16.48 -6.23
CA ALA A 457 -18.72 17.81 -6.77
C ALA A 457 -19.47 17.66 -8.11
N GLU A 458 -20.58 18.38 -8.27
CA GLU A 458 -21.23 18.47 -9.57
C GLU A 458 -20.29 19.20 -10.53
N ALA A 459 -20.11 18.66 -11.73
CA ALA A 459 -19.50 19.44 -12.81
C ALA A 459 -20.45 20.62 -13.15
N PRO A 460 -19.94 21.81 -13.50
CA PRO A 460 -20.80 22.92 -13.91
C PRO A 460 -21.65 22.48 -15.10
N SER A 461 -22.97 22.57 -14.96
CA SER A 461 -23.93 22.02 -15.92
C SER A 461 -23.89 22.79 -17.24
N SER A 462 -23.27 22.20 -18.26
CA SER A 462 -23.45 22.64 -19.64
C SER A 462 -24.85 22.21 -20.10
N SER A 463 -25.78 23.16 -20.13
CA SER A 463 -27.08 22.98 -20.75
C SER A 463 -26.94 22.67 -22.25
N LEU A 464 -27.45 21.53 -22.74
CA LEU A 464 -28.22 21.44 -23.99
C LEU A 464 -28.89 20.07 -24.17
N ALA A 465 -29.98 20.06 -24.94
CA ALA A 465 -30.63 18.91 -25.61
C ALA A 465 -31.18 17.76 -24.75
N THR A 466 -32.46 17.89 -24.40
CA THR A 466 -33.39 16.77 -24.23
C THR A 466 -33.65 16.07 -25.57
N GLU A 467 -33.69 14.74 -25.60
CA GLU A 467 -34.44 13.98 -26.62
C GLU A 467 -34.94 12.64 -26.05
N THR A 468 -36.09 12.21 -26.57
CA THR A 468 -37.12 11.32 -26.03
C THR A 468 -36.76 9.87 -25.74
N GLU A 469 -37.42 9.30 -24.72
CA GLU A 469 -37.61 7.84 -24.57
C GLU A 469 -38.62 7.32 -25.61
N GLU A 470 -38.39 6.13 -26.17
CA GLU A 470 -39.41 5.31 -26.85
C GLU A 470 -39.35 3.86 -26.35
N ASP A 471 -40.52 3.24 -26.24
CA ASP A 471 -40.75 1.94 -25.60
C ASP A 471 -40.27 0.74 -26.44
N ILE A 472 -39.86 -0.35 -25.76
CA ILE A 472 -39.74 -1.70 -26.35
C ILE A 472 -40.37 -2.73 -25.40
N GLU A 473 -41.43 -3.39 -25.88
CA GLU A 473 -42.14 -4.48 -25.19
C GLU A 473 -41.36 -5.82 -25.21
N PRO A 474 -41.64 -6.75 -24.28
CA PRO A 474 -40.93 -8.03 -24.18
C PRO A 474 -41.41 -9.06 -25.23
N ILE A 475 -40.51 -9.93 -25.68
CA ILE A 475 -40.82 -11.07 -26.56
C ILE A 475 -40.69 -12.39 -25.77
N GLU A 476 -41.58 -13.33 -26.08
CA GLU A 476 -41.85 -14.58 -25.36
C GLU A 476 -40.79 -15.68 -25.52
N ASP A 477 -40.87 -16.68 -24.64
CA ASP A 477 -40.03 -17.89 -24.62
C ASP A 477 -40.24 -18.80 -25.84
N THR A 478 -39.17 -19.44 -26.30
CA THR A 478 -39.22 -20.77 -26.94
C THR A 478 -38.09 -21.66 -26.44
N GLU A 479 -38.44 -22.88 -26.04
CA GLU A 479 -37.54 -23.95 -25.63
C GLU A 479 -36.81 -24.57 -26.84
N ASP A 480 -35.57 -25.03 -26.66
CA ASP A 480 -34.98 -26.16 -27.39
C ASP A 480 -33.72 -26.67 -26.64
N GLU A 481 -33.39 -27.96 -26.81
CA GLU A 481 -32.49 -28.73 -25.91
C GLU A 481 -31.01 -28.86 -26.36
N GLU A 482 -30.21 -29.46 -25.47
CA GLU A 482 -28.88 -30.10 -25.67
C GLU A 482 -27.64 -29.24 -26.02
N GLU A 483 -26.74 -29.07 -25.05
CA GLU A 483 -25.52 -29.91 -24.93
C GLU A 483 -24.82 -29.69 -23.56
N VAL A 484 -24.38 -30.77 -22.91
CA VAL A 484 -23.70 -30.71 -21.59
C VAL A 484 -22.18 -30.76 -21.76
N GLU A 485 -21.55 -29.60 -21.89
CA GLU A 485 -20.08 -29.48 -21.80
C GLU A 485 -19.65 -28.99 -20.41
N VAL A 486 -18.94 -29.84 -19.67
CA VAL A 486 -18.50 -29.55 -18.29
C VAL A 486 -17.26 -28.64 -18.29
N GLY A 487 -17.48 -27.37 -18.65
CA GLY A 487 -16.49 -26.31 -18.60
C GLY A 487 -16.39 -25.66 -17.21
N LEU A 488 -15.26 -25.84 -16.52
CA LEU A 488 -14.95 -25.15 -15.26
C LEU A 488 -14.64 -23.66 -15.51
N GLN A 489 -15.70 -22.86 -15.74
CA GLN A 489 -15.61 -21.41 -15.81
C GLN A 489 -15.40 -20.81 -14.42
N ILE A 490 -14.14 -20.59 -14.05
CA ILE A 490 -13.78 -19.67 -12.95
C ILE A 490 -13.69 -18.26 -13.54
N GLU A 491 -14.84 -17.71 -13.96
CA GLU A 491 -14.96 -16.26 -14.02
C GLU A 491 -14.99 -15.74 -12.58
N GLN A 492 -14.01 -14.90 -12.20
CA GLN A 492 -14.25 -13.99 -11.08
C GLN A 492 -15.16 -12.88 -11.63
N PRO A 493 -16.43 -12.78 -11.18
CA PRO A 493 -17.32 -11.79 -11.74
C PRO A 493 -16.85 -10.40 -11.33
N LEU A 494 -16.38 -9.63 -12.31
CA LEU A 494 -16.70 -8.21 -12.34
C LEU A 494 -18.22 -8.13 -12.40
N MET A 495 -18.86 -8.06 -11.23
CA MET A 495 -20.30 -7.83 -11.11
C MET A 495 -20.68 -6.69 -12.06
N ARG A 496 -21.45 -7.00 -13.10
CA ARG A 496 -22.23 -5.99 -13.81
C ARG A 496 -23.21 -5.44 -12.79
N LEU A 497 -22.88 -4.29 -12.21
CA LEU A 497 -23.79 -3.55 -11.34
C LEU A 497 -25.09 -3.33 -12.12
N SER A 498 -26.23 -3.54 -11.46
CA SER A 498 -27.50 -3.03 -11.98
C SER A 498 -27.33 -1.53 -12.23
N PRO A 499 -27.64 -0.99 -13.43
CA PRO A 499 -27.43 0.42 -13.76
C PRO A 499 -28.08 1.41 -12.79
N ALA A 500 -29.11 0.97 -12.05
CA ALA A 500 -29.85 1.78 -11.08
C ALA A 500 -29.16 1.99 -9.72
N ARG A 501 -28.02 1.33 -9.42
CA ARG A 501 -27.26 1.54 -8.17
C ARG A 501 -25.81 1.89 -8.44
N GLY A 502 -25.43 3.12 -8.05
CA GLY A 502 -24.03 3.57 -8.03
C GLY A 502 -23.15 2.76 -7.06
N PRO A 503 -21.82 2.95 -7.12
CA PRO A 503 -20.85 2.10 -6.43
C PRO A 503 -21.06 2.07 -4.92
N THR A 504 -20.91 0.88 -4.32
CA THR A 504 -20.92 0.73 -2.87
C THR A 504 -19.58 1.14 -2.24
N LEU A 505 -19.56 1.33 -0.91
CA LEU A 505 -18.30 1.51 -0.16
C LEU A 505 -17.28 0.39 -0.44
N TRP A 506 -17.75 -0.86 -0.57
CA TRP A 506 -16.89 -1.99 -0.91
C TRP A 506 -16.34 -1.89 -2.34
N ASP A 507 -17.14 -1.47 -3.32
CA ASP A 507 -16.68 -1.29 -4.69
C ASP A 507 -15.63 -0.19 -4.79
N CYS A 508 -15.81 0.94 -4.10
CA CYS A 508 -14.80 1.99 -4.01
C CYS A 508 -13.50 1.46 -3.38
N LEU A 509 -13.57 0.81 -2.21
CA LEU A 509 -12.39 0.26 -1.54
C LEU A 509 -11.65 -0.79 -2.39
N ARG A 510 -12.39 -1.70 -3.04
CA ARG A 510 -11.86 -2.72 -3.95
C ARG A 510 -11.21 -2.11 -5.20
N THR A 511 -11.82 -1.05 -5.75
CA THR A 511 -11.31 -0.35 -6.93
C THR A 511 -10.03 0.42 -6.60
N SER A 512 -10.03 1.25 -5.55
CA SER A 512 -8.83 1.96 -5.09
C SER A 512 -7.69 1.00 -4.74
N ALA A 513 -7.99 -0.11 -4.05
CA ALA A 513 -7.03 -1.19 -3.77
C ALA A 513 -6.41 -1.79 -5.04
N THR A 514 -7.24 -2.08 -6.06
CA THR A 514 -6.78 -2.62 -7.34
C THR A 514 -5.88 -1.63 -8.10
N ILE A 515 -6.28 -0.36 -8.15
CA ILE A 515 -5.51 0.74 -8.79
C ILE A 515 -4.15 0.94 -8.10
N ARG A 516 -4.13 0.92 -6.76
CA ARG A 516 -2.94 1.12 -5.92
C ARG A 516 -2.05 -0.13 -5.80
N GLY A 517 -2.53 -1.30 -6.25
CA GLY A 517 -1.76 -2.56 -6.27
C GLY A 517 -1.70 -3.31 -4.94
N ASP A 518 -2.20 -2.68 -3.89
CA ASP A 518 -2.35 -3.22 -2.54
C ASP A 518 -3.79 -3.72 -2.41
N ARG A 519 -4.03 -5.03 -2.31
CA ARG A 519 -5.35 -5.63 -2.52
C ARG A 519 -6.16 -5.83 -1.23
N VAL A 520 -7.47 -5.94 -1.36
CA VAL A 520 -8.41 -6.26 -0.27
C VAL A 520 -9.21 -7.50 -0.62
N TRP A 521 -9.63 -8.25 0.38
CA TRP A 521 -10.59 -9.35 0.24
C TRP A 521 -11.68 -9.22 1.30
N ASN A 522 -12.95 -9.22 0.88
CA ASN A 522 -14.08 -9.16 1.80
C ASN A 522 -14.30 -10.52 2.46
N LEU A 523 -14.47 -10.53 3.77
CA LEU A 523 -14.68 -11.70 4.59
C LEU A 523 -15.97 -11.56 5.41
N PRO A 524 -16.67 -12.67 5.69
CA PRO A 524 -17.91 -12.63 6.43
C PRO A 524 -17.68 -12.19 7.88
N LEU A 525 -18.46 -11.20 8.33
CA LEU A 525 -18.59 -10.89 9.75
C LEU A 525 -19.29 -12.06 10.44
N LEU A 526 -18.62 -12.73 11.38
CA LEU A 526 -19.15 -13.95 12.01
C LEU A 526 -20.18 -13.62 13.08
N SER A 527 -20.96 -14.64 13.47
CA SER A 527 -21.96 -14.51 14.55
C SER A 527 -21.28 -14.09 15.85
N THR A 528 -21.90 -13.13 16.54
CA THR A 528 -21.48 -12.64 17.84
C THR A 528 -21.89 -13.55 19.01
N ILE A 529 -22.86 -14.45 18.79
CA ILE A 529 -23.42 -15.33 19.84
C ILE A 529 -22.34 -16.07 20.65
N PRO A 530 -21.30 -16.69 20.04
CA PRO A 530 -20.27 -17.39 20.80
C PRO A 530 -19.42 -16.49 21.72
N LEU A 531 -19.36 -15.17 21.48
CA LEU A 531 -18.65 -14.23 22.35
C LEU A 531 -19.44 -13.94 23.63
N CYS A 532 -20.77 -14.02 23.58
CA CYS A 532 -21.64 -13.88 24.75
C CYS A 532 -21.78 -15.21 25.50
N GLU A 533 -22.11 -16.31 24.80
CA GLU A 533 -22.38 -17.61 25.42
C GLU A 533 -21.17 -18.23 26.14
N GLN A 534 -19.95 -17.85 25.75
CA GLN A 534 -18.72 -18.32 26.38
C GLN A 534 -18.20 -17.37 27.48
N ALA A 535 -18.79 -16.18 27.62
CA ALA A 535 -18.46 -15.26 28.70
C ALA A 535 -19.08 -15.77 30.01
N HIS A 536 -18.24 -16.18 30.96
CA HIS A 536 -18.72 -16.70 32.24
C HIS A 536 -18.86 -15.60 33.30
N LEU A 537 -18.00 -14.58 33.23
CA LEU A 537 -17.83 -13.55 34.25
C LEU A 537 -18.23 -12.13 33.76
N ALA A 538 -18.66 -12.01 32.51
CA ALA A 538 -18.83 -10.73 31.81
C ALA A 538 -19.88 -10.81 30.69
N ASP A 539 -20.19 -9.69 30.03
CA ASP A 539 -21.10 -9.64 28.88
C ASP A 539 -20.50 -10.29 27.62
N LEU A 540 -19.17 -10.22 27.48
CA LEU A 540 -18.39 -10.72 26.35
C LEU A 540 -17.11 -11.40 26.81
N VAL A 541 -16.62 -12.39 26.05
CA VAL A 541 -15.23 -12.89 26.15
C VAL A 541 -14.37 -12.31 25.03
N ASN A 542 -13.12 -11.96 25.31
CA ASN A 542 -12.25 -11.35 24.29
C ASN A 542 -11.78 -12.37 23.21
N VAL A 543 -11.75 -13.66 23.52
CA VAL A 543 -11.46 -14.75 22.56
C VAL A 543 -12.43 -15.91 22.72
N THR A 544 -12.81 -16.57 21.62
CA THR A 544 -13.63 -17.78 21.69
C THR A 544 -12.78 -19.02 21.97
N GLY A 545 -13.28 -19.89 22.85
CA GLY A 545 -12.65 -21.14 23.26
C GLY A 545 -13.18 -22.39 22.54
N GLY A 546 -12.61 -23.54 22.90
CA GLY A 546 -13.09 -24.87 22.50
C GLY A 546 -13.16 -25.10 20.98
N SER A 547 -14.27 -25.64 20.50
CA SER A 547 -14.50 -25.89 19.08
C SER A 547 -14.63 -24.60 18.25
N ASN A 548 -14.92 -23.46 18.87
CA ASN A 548 -15.07 -22.17 18.20
C ASN A 548 -13.73 -21.43 18.03
N ALA A 549 -12.71 -21.74 18.85
CA ALA A 549 -11.35 -21.18 18.73
C ALA A 549 -10.71 -21.43 17.34
N LYS A 550 -11.17 -22.46 16.62
CA LYS A 550 -10.69 -22.82 15.27
C LYS A 550 -11.57 -22.30 14.13
N LYS A 551 -12.70 -21.62 14.42
CA LYS A 551 -13.70 -21.18 13.42
C LYS A 551 -13.52 -19.70 13.05
N GLY A 552 -12.41 -19.38 12.40
CA GLY A 552 -12.17 -18.05 11.80
C GLY A 552 -11.86 -16.94 12.81
N GLY A 553 -10.67 -16.99 13.42
CA GLY A 553 -10.26 -16.04 14.47
C GLY A 553 -10.28 -14.55 14.08
N SER A 554 -10.04 -14.21 12.81
CA SER A 554 -10.17 -12.83 12.31
C SER A 554 -11.64 -12.38 12.25
N GLY A 555 -12.54 -13.26 11.78
CA GLY A 555 -13.98 -12.99 11.74
C GLY A 555 -14.63 -12.89 13.13
N THR A 556 -14.16 -13.65 14.12
CA THR A 556 -14.61 -13.48 15.52
C THR A 556 -14.00 -12.24 16.19
N ALA A 557 -12.80 -11.80 15.78
CA ALA A 557 -12.22 -10.53 16.21
C ALA A 557 -13.02 -9.33 15.67
N ALA A 558 -13.38 -9.35 14.39
CA ALA A 558 -14.29 -8.36 13.80
C ALA A 558 -15.67 -8.40 14.48
N ALA A 559 -16.23 -9.59 14.75
CA ALA A 559 -17.49 -9.71 15.48
C ALA A 559 -17.43 -9.09 16.88
N PHE A 560 -16.30 -9.19 17.58
CA PHE A 560 -16.06 -8.51 18.86
C PHE A 560 -16.07 -6.98 18.71
N LEU A 561 -15.36 -6.43 17.73
CA LEU A 561 -15.31 -4.98 17.49
C LEU A 561 -16.69 -4.38 17.17
N ASN A 562 -17.54 -5.14 16.46
CA ASN A 562 -18.90 -4.71 16.08
C ASN A 562 -19.83 -4.43 17.30
N PHE A 563 -19.51 -4.92 18.51
CA PHE A 563 -20.25 -4.54 19.73
C PHE A 563 -20.02 -3.09 20.18
N PHE A 564 -18.94 -2.47 19.71
CA PHE A 564 -18.52 -1.12 20.13
C PHE A 564 -18.93 -0.05 19.12
N VAL A 565 -19.61 -0.43 18.03
CA VAL A 565 -20.16 0.45 17.00
C VAL A 565 -21.70 0.39 17.00
N PRO A 566 -22.42 1.53 17.09
CA PRO A 566 -23.86 1.59 16.92
C PRO A 566 -24.32 1.03 15.56
N ARG A 567 -25.40 0.23 15.56
CA ARG A 567 -25.88 -0.53 14.38
C ARG A 567 -26.20 0.33 13.16
N HIS A 568 -26.49 1.61 13.32
CA HIS A 568 -26.83 2.53 12.23
C HIS A 568 -25.61 3.20 11.59
N ILE A 569 -24.44 3.18 12.25
CA ILE A 569 -23.20 3.76 11.73
C ILE A 569 -22.53 2.75 10.78
N PRO A 570 -22.27 3.11 9.51
CA PRO A 570 -21.49 2.28 8.60
C PRO A 570 -20.09 2.05 9.14
N TRP A 571 -19.65 0.79 9.25
CA TRP A 571 -18.33 0.45 9.75
C TRP A 571 -17.65 -0.66 8.94
N MET A 572 -16.34 -0.48 8.74
CA MET A 572 -15.44 -1.44 8.11
C MET A 572 -14.18 -1.65 8.97
N HIS A 573 -13.78 -2.92 9.10
CA HIS A 573 -12.55 -3.33 9.77
C HIS A 573 -11.56 -3.90 8.74
N LEU A 574 -10.31 -3.42 8.77
CA LEU A 574 -9.20 -3.88 7.94
C LEU A 574 -8.15 -4.61 8.81
N ASP A 575 -8.15 -5.95 8.76
CA ASP A 575 -7.12 -6.78 9.39
C ASP A 575 -5.90 -6.87 8.45
N ILE A 576 -4.87 -6.08 8.75
CA ILE A 576 -3.64 -5.92 7.97
C ILE A 576 -2.48 -6.80 8.48
N ALA A 577 -2.70 -7.68 9.45
CA ALA A 577 -1.63 -8.53 10.00
C ALA A 577 -0.99 -9.47 8.95
N GLY A 578 -1.72 -9.83 7.90
CA GLY A 578 -1.17 -10.55 6.74
C GLY A 578 -0.15 -9.71 5.95
N VAL A 579 -0.52 -8.47 5.64
CA VAL A 579 0.24 -7.53 4.79
C VAL A 579 1.21 -6.63 5.58
N MET A 580 1.56 -7.00 6.82
CA MET A 580 2.54 -6.28 7.65
C MET A 580 3.93 -6.27 6.99
N ARG A 581 4.29 -7.37 6.32
CA ARG A 581 5.47 -7.50 5.45
C ARG A 581 5.06 -7.33 3.98
N PRO A 582 5.91 -6.76 3.12
CA PRO A 582 5.58 -6.57 1.72
C PRO A 582 5.76 -7.87 0.94
N ASP A 583 4.85 -8.13 0.01
CA ASP A 583 5.02 -9.19 -0.99
C ASP A 583 6.22 -8.88 -1.90
N LEU A 584 7.36 -9.51 -1.60
CA LEU A 584 8.61 -9.35 -2.35
C LEU A 584 8.50 -9.86 -3.79
N ARG A 585 7.45 -10.60 -4.16
CA ARG A 585 7.22 -11.04 -5.54
C ARG A 585 6.90 -9.85 -6.47
N GLN A 586 6.40 -8.74 -5.90
CA GLN A 586 6.05 -7.50 -6.60
C GLN A 586 7.29 -6.70 -7.08
N GLY A 587 8.44 -6.84 -6.41
CA GLY A 587 9.75 -6.37 -6.90
C GLY A 587 10.08 -4.88 -6.75
N TYR A 588 9.14 -4.03 -6.29
CA TYR A 588 9.37 -2.60 -6.01
C TYR A 588 9.46 -2.27 -4.51
N MET A 589 9.28 -3.25 -3.62
CA MET A 589 9.49 -3.09 -2.18
C MET A 589 10.63 -4.00 -1.68
N ARG A 590 11.40 -3.48 -0.73
CA ARG A 590 12.48 -4.21 -0.03
C ARG A 590 11.93 -5.00 1.15
N LYS A 591 12.67 -6.01 1.62
CA LYS A 591 12.40 -6.67 2.90
C LYS A 591 12.41 -5.64 4.04
N GLY A 592 11.40 -5.72 4.89
CA GLY A 592 11.12 -4.82 6.01
C GLY A 592 9.60 -4.79 6.24
N MET A 593 9.10 -3.70 6.81
CA MET A 593 7.67 -3.43 6.95
C MET A 593 7.08 -2.79 5.68
N ALA A 594 5.81 -3.06 5.41
CA ALA A 594 5.12 -2.67 4.17
C ALA A 594 4.40 -1.31 4.23
N GLY A 595 3.88 -0.92 5.40
CA GLY A 595 3.07 0.30 5.56
C GLY A 595 1.82 0.36 4.67
N SER A 596 1.34 -0.81 4.23
CA SER A 596 0.21 -1.01 3.33
C SER A 596 -1.02 -0.20 3.74
N LYS A 597 -1.83 0.24 2.76
CA LYS A 597 -3.11 0.93 2.93
C LYS A 597 -3.11 2.39 3.41
N CYS A 598 -2.23 3.24 2.89
CA CYS A 598 -2.56 4.67 2.85
C CYS A 598 -3.81 4.87 1.97
N ILE A 599 -4.96 5.20 2.59
CA ILE A 599 -6.26 5.21 1.90
C ILE A 599 -6.34 6.44 0.98
N ASP A 600 -6.42 6.19 -0.32
CA ASP A 600 -6.77 7.22 -1.30
C ASP A 600 -8.29 7.43 -1.28
N ALA A 601 -8.71 8.66 -0.96
CA ALA A 601 -10.11 9.02 -0.78
C ALA A 601 -10.78 9.59 -2.03
N LYS A 602 -10.10 9.61 -3.19
CA LYS A 602 -10.71 10.08 -4.44
C LYS A 602 -11.19 8.91 -5.30
N PRO A 603 -12.52 8.70 -5.46
CA PRO A 603 -13.00 7.96 -6.61
C PRO A 603 -12.73 8.82 -7.85
N GLU A 604 -11.63 8.57 -8.54
CA GLU A 604 -11.47 9.13 -9.88
C GLU A 604 -12.53 8.53 -10.79
N ASN A 605 -13.18 9.38 -11.60
CA ASN A 605 -14.13 8.93 -12.61
C ASN A 605 -13.41 7.95 -13.54
N VAL A 606 -13.80 6.68 -13.49
CA VAL A 606 -13.51 5.70 -14.55
C VAL A 606 -14.41 6.03 -15.74
N GLY A 607 -14.20 7.22 -16.31
CA GLY A 607 -14.80 7.61 -17.56
C GLY A 607 -14.15 6.80 -18.66
N CYS A 608 -14.95 6.01 -19.37
CA CYS A 608 -14.57 5.56 -20.70
C CYS A 608 -14.16 6.81 -21.48
N ARG A 609 -12.89 6.87 -21.92
CA ARG A 609 -12.48 7.88 -22.89
C ARG A 609 -13.29 7.62 -24.15
N SER A 610 -14.21 8.53 -24.47
CA SER A 610 -14.89 8.56 -25.75
C SER A 610 -13.84 8.63 -26.86
N SER A 611 -13.85 7.67 -27.78
CA SER A 611 -13.02 7.70 -28.97
C SER A 611 -13.23 9.03 -29.72
N PRO A 612 -12.16 9.73 -30.14
CA PRO A 612 -12.32 10.91 -30.97
C PRO A 612 -12.70 10.51 -32.40
N ALA A 613 -13.93 10.88 -32.79
CA ALA A 613 -14.49 10.97 -34.15
C ALA A 613 -14.14 9.85 -35.16
#